data_AF-A0A728Y9J1-F1
#
_entry.id   AF-A0A728Y9J1-F1
#
_cell.length_a   1.000
_cell.length_b   1.000
_cell.length_c   1.000
_cell.angle_alpha   90.00
_cell.angle_beta   90.00
_cell.angle_gamma   90.00
#
_symmetry.space_group_name_H-M   'P 1'
#
loop_
_entity.id
_entity.type
_entity.pdbx_description
1 polymer ?
#
loop_
_entity_poly.entity_id
_entity_poly.type
_entity_poly.pdbx_seq_one_letter_code
_entity_poly.pdbx_strand_id
1 'polypeptide(L)'
;MAVKASGRFVPPSAFAAGTGKAFTGAYAWNAPREAVGRERPLTRDEMRQVQGVLSTINRLPYFLRSLFTSRYDYIRRNKSPVHGFYFLTSTFQRRLWPRIKRVNQRHEMNTDASLLFLAERDHYARLP
;
A
#
# COMPACT_ATOMS: atom_id res chain seq x y z
N MET A 1 -46.19 45.45 10.28
CA MET A 1 -45.72 44.37 9.39
C MET A 1 -44.30 44.02 9.76
N ALA A 2 -44.09 42.93 10.51
CA ALA A 2 -42.77 42.53 11.00
C ALA A 2 -42.09 41.58 10.00
N VAL A 3 -40.95 41.98 9.45
CA VAL A 3 -40.18 41.16 8.50
C VAL A 3 -39.28 40.22 9.29
N LYS A 4 -39.64 38.93 9.31
CA LYS A 4 -38.79 37.85 9.86
C LYS A 4 -37.67 37.56 8.86
N ALA A 5 -36.43 37.95 9.18
CA ALA A 5 -35.25 37.51 8.45
C ALA A 5 -34.95 36.04 8.81
N SER A 6 -35.32 35.09 7.94
CA SER A 6 -34.91 33.69 8.08
C SER A 6 -33.54 33.48 7.42
N GLY A 7 -32.47 33.77 8.16
CA GLY A 7 -31.11 33.35 7.79
C GLY A 7 -30.79 31.99 8.41
N ARG A 8 -30.14 31.08 7.65
CA ARG A 8 -29.57 29.84 8.21
C ARG A 8 -28.39 30.21 9.11
N PHE A 9 -28.53 29.97 10.41
CA PHE A 9 -27.40 30.02 11.35
C PHE A 9 -26.54 28.77 11.15
N VAL A 10 -25.33 28.94 10.61
CA VAL A 10 -24.31 27.89 10.60
C VAL A 10 -23.49 28.10 11.87
N PRO A 11 -23.56 27.20 12.87
CA PRO A 11 -22.71 27.32 14.04
C PRO A 11 -21.25 27.24 13.59
N PRO A 12 -20.34 28.05 14.17
CA PRO A 12 -18.92 27.93 13.86
C PRO A 12 -18.49 26.49 14.15
N SER A 13 -17.89 25.85 13.15
CA SER A 13 -17.29 24.53 13.30
C SER A 13 -16.33 24.56 14.49
N ALA A 14 -16.60 23.73 15.49
CA ALA A 14 -15.63 23.42 16.54
C ALA A 14 -14.52 22.56 15.92
N PHE A 15 -13.74 23.14 15.01
CA PHE A 15 -12.40 22.63 14.75
C PHE A 15 -11.67 22.75 16.09
N ALA A 16 -11.53 21.63 16.78
CA ALA A 16 -10.81 21.53 18.02
C ALA A 16 -9.46 22.21 17.84
N ALA A 17 -9.28 23.35 18.50
CA ALA A 17 -7.99 23.99 18.60
C ALA A 17 -7.06 22.96 19.24
N GLY A 18 -6.09 22.48 18.45
CA GLY A 18 -5.09 21.55 18.95
C GLY A 18 -4.50 22.10 20.24
N THR A 19 -4.40 21.25 21.25
CA THR A 19 -3.88 21.56 22.59
C THR A 19 -2.37 21.85 22.62
N GLY A 20 -1.78 22.23 21.49
CA GLY A 20 -0.40 22.70 21.39
C GLY A 20 -0.35 24.20 21.68
N LYS A 21 0.60 24.65 22.51
CA LYS A 21 0.91 26.08 22.65
C LYS A 21 1.07 26.69 21.25
N ALA A 22 0.28 27.72 20.95
CA ALA A 22 0.43 28.46 19.70
C ALA A 22 1.87 28.99 19.61
N PHE A 23 2.55 28.74 18.50
CA PHE A 23 3.92 29.18 18.30
C PHE A 23 3.97 30.71 18.31
N THR A 24 4.63 31.29 19.31
CA THR A 24 4.85 32.74 19.43
C THR A 24 6.20 33.09 18.83
N GLY A 25 6.27 33.21 17.50
CA GLY A 25 7.45 33.71 16.80
C GLY A 25 7.06 34.69 15.69
N ALA A 26 8.03 35.51 15.26
CA ALA A 26 7.79 36.62 14.32
C ALA A 26 7.19 36.17 12.98
N TYR A 27 7.46 34.92 12.56
CA TYR A 27 6.96 34.37 11.31
C TYR A 27 6.57 32.90 11.47
N ALA A 28 5.48 32.49 10.81
CA ALA A 28 4.95 31.13 10.89
C ALA A 28 5.97 30.04 10.45
N TRP A 29 6.93 30.36 9.58
CA TRP A 29 7.97 29.43 9.13
C TRP A 29 9.06 29.13 10.18
N ASN A 30 9.09 29.88 11.28
CA ASN A 30 9.97 29.63 12.44
C ASN A 30 9.37 28.63 13.44
N ALA A 31 8.12 28.20 13.26
CA ALA A 31 7.50 27.25 14.16
C ALA A 31 8.34 25.95 14.19
N PRO A 32 8.67 25.40 15.38
CA PRO A 32 9.32 24.11 15.49
C PRO A 32 8.51 23.09 14.70
N ARG A 33 9.14 22.44 13.72
CA ARG A 33 8.51 21.34 13.01
C ARG A 33 8.28 20.21 14.00
N GLU A 34 7.15 19.52 13.89
CA GLU A 34 6.95 18.29 14.65
C GLU A 34 8.15 17.37 14.41
N ALA A 35 8.76 16.91 15.50
CA ALA A 35 9.83 15.95 15.40
C ALA A 35 9.29 14.75 14.64
N VAL A 36 9.98 14.36 13.56
CA VAL A 36 9.63 13.15 12.80
C VAL A 36 9.84 11.98 13.74
N GLY A 37 8.77 11.56 14.41
CA GLY A 37 8.78 10.44 15.33
C GLY A 37 9.12 9.15 14.61
N ARG A 38 9.58 8.14 15.36
CA ARG A 38 9.66 6.79 14.81
C ARG A 38 8.27 6.39 14.34
N GLU A 39 8.14 6.02 13.08
CA GLU A 39 6.88 5.53 12.56
C GLU A 39 6.42 4.30 13.34
N ARG A 40 5.09 4.19 13.48
CA ARG A 40 4.45 3.10 14.19
C ARG A 40 4.87 1.74 13.60
N PRO A 41 5.20 0.75 14.44
CA PRO A 41 5.41 -0.61 13.96
C PRO A 41 4.10 -1.23 13.44
N LEU A 42 4.24 -2.23 12.58
CA LEU A 42 3.09 -3.00 12.09
C LEU A 42 2.39 -3.72 13.25
N THR A 43 1.07 -3.78 13.20
CA THR A 43 0.26 -4.63 14.09
C THR A 43 0.44 -6.10 13.75
N ARG A 44 0.07 -6.98 14.68
CA ARG A 44 0.07 -8.42 14.47
C ARG A 44 -0.77 -8.84 13.25
N ASP A 45 -1.94 -8.24 13.08
CA ASP A 45 -2.83 -8.55 11.96
C ASP A 45 -2.26 -8.07 10.63
N GLU A 46 -1.66 -6.87 10.60
CA GLU A 46 -0.95 -6.37 9.42
C GLU A 46 0.25 -7.27 9.09
N MET A 47 1.02 -7.72 10.08
CA MET A 47 2.12 -8.68 9.86
C MET A 47 1.60 -9.99 9.25
N ARG A 48 0.46 -10.51 9.74
CA ARG A 48 -0.16 -11.71 9.17
C ARG A 48 -0.58 -11.49 7.72
N GLN A 49 -1.15 -10.34 7.40
CA GLN A 49 -1.50 -9.98 6.02
C GLN A 49 -0.25 -9.87 5.14
N VAL A 50 0.82 -9.22 5.61
CA VAL A 50 2.11 -9.14 4.90
C VAL A 50 2.60 -10.54 4.55
N GLN A 51 2.63 -11.47 5.51
CA GLN A 51 3.05 -12.86 5.26
C GLN A 51 2.14 -13.56 4.24
N GLY A 52 0.83 -13.35 4.31
CA GLY A 52 -0.13 -13.86 3.32
C GLY A 52 0.16 -13.36 1.90
N VAL A 53 0.42 -12.07 1.74
CA VAL A 53 0.73 -11.49 0.43
C VAL A 53 2.11 -11.92 -0.07
N LEU A 54 3.14 -11.93 0.79
CA LEU A 54 4.48 -12.37 0.42
C LEU A 54 4.51 -13.85 0.02
N SER A 55 3.75 -14.71 0.69
CA SER A 55 3.62 -16.12 0.26
C SER A 55 2.98 -16.25 -1.13
N THR A 56 2.05 -15.36 -1.48
CA THR A 56 1.49 -15.29 -2.83
C THR A 56 2.54 -14.84 -3.85
N ILE A 57 3.32 -13.80 -3.53
CA ILE A 57 4.41 -13.31 -4.39
C ILE A 57 5.48 -14.39 -4.60
N ASN A 58 5.79 -15.17 -3.57
CA ASN A 58 6.81 -16.22 -3.64
C ASN A 58 6.44 -17.38 -4.59
N ARG A 59 5.15 -17.53 -4.90
CA ARG A 59 4.64 -18.50 -5.88
C ARG A 59 4.71 -18.01 -7.33
N LEU A 60 5.07 -16.74 -7.55
CA LEU A 60 5.23 -16.19 -8.91
C LEU A 60 6.52 -16.66 -9.56
N PRO A 61 6.59 -16.65 -10.91
CA PRO A 61 7.83 -16.82 -11.65
C PRO A 61 8.93 -15.86 -11.16
N TYR A 62 10.19 -16.27 -11.30
CA TYR A 62 11.35 -15.58 -10.74
C TYR A 62 11.35 -14.07 -11.03
N PHE A 63 11.20 -13.67 -12.30
CA PHE A 63 11.19 -12.27 -12.72
C PHE A 63 10.15 -11.41 -11.98
N LEU A 64 8.90 -11.89 -11.86
CA LEU A 64 7.84 -11.15 -11.16
C LEU A 64 8.08 -11.15 -9.66
N ARG A 65 8.51 -12.28 -9.11
CA ARG A 65 8.84 -12.39 -7.68
C ARG A 65 9.95 -11.42 -7.30
N SER A 66 11.05 -11.40 -8.05
CA SER A 66 12.22 -10.54 -7.79
C SER A 66 11.84 -9.07 -7.88
N LEU A 67 11.03 -8.68 -8.87
CA LEU A 67 10.53 -7.31 -9.03
C LEU A 67 9.75 -6.82 -7.81
N PHE A 68 8.74 -7.60 -7.37
CA PHE A 68 7.86 -7.17 -6.28
C PHE A 68 8.54 -7.27 -4.91
N THR A 69 9.34 -8.30 -4.67
CA THR A 69 10.11 -8.44 -3.42
C THR A 69 11.13 -7.32 -3.27
N SER A 70 11.90 -7.03 -4.32
CA SER A 70 12.88 -5.93 -4.31
C SER A 70 12.22 -4.58 -4.07
N ARG A 71 11.06 -4.33 -4.71
CA ARG A 71 10.31 -3.09 -4.48
C ARG A 71 9.79 -2.98 -3.05
N TYR A 72 9.26 -4.07 -2.50
CA TYR A 72 8.80 -4.11 -1.11
C TYR A 72 9.96 -3.85 -0.14
N ASP A 73 11.09 -4.53 -0.31
CA ASP A 73 12.27 -4.35 0.55
C ASP A 73 12.83 -2.93 0.46
N TYR A 74 12.87 -2.35 -0.73
CA TYR A 74 13.27 -0.95 -0.91
C TYR A 74 12.37 -0.01 -0.11
N ILE A 75 11.04 -0.15 -0.21
CA ILE A 75 10.09 0.71 0.52
C ILE A 75 10.22 0.50 2.03
N ARG A 76 10.33 -0.75 2.48
CA ARG A 76 10.45 -1.12 3.90
C ARG A 76 11.70 -0.54 4.55
N ARG A 77 12.84 -0.53 3.82
CA ARG A 77 14.13 -0.03 4.32
C ARG A 77 14.27 1.49 4.25
N ASN A 78 13.78 2.11 3.17
CA ASN A 78 14.03 3.54 2.89
C ASN A 78 12.88 4.47 3.29
N LYS A 79 11.65 3.95 3.44
CA LYS A 79 10.50 4.75 3.83
C LYS A 79 9.97 4.33 5.18
N SER A 80 9.34 3.16 5.21
CA SER A 80 8.49 2.74 6.31
C SER A 80 8.06 1.29 6.19
N PRO A 81 7.99 0.53 7.29
CA PRO A 81 7.26 -0.73 7.34
C PRO A 81 5.79 -0.60 6.92
N VAL A 82 5.12 0.49 7.31
CA VAL A 82 3.70 0.76 7.00
C VAL A 82 3.52 1.05 5.51
N HIS A 83 4.42 1.82 4.90
CA HIS A 83 4.38 2.04 3.46
C HIS A 83 4.64 0.75 2.67
N GLY A 84 5.51 -0.14 3.19
CA GLY A 84 5.71 -1.47 2.63
C GLY A 84 4.42 -2.29 2.65
N PHE A 85 3.70 -2.26 3.77
CA PHE A 85 2.38 -2.89 3.90
C PHE A 85 1.35 -2.31 2.91
N TYR A 86 1.26 -0.99 2.75
CA TYR A 86 0.35 -0.37 1.78
C TYR A 86 0.69 -0.73 0.33
N PHE A 87 1.97 -0.86 -0.01
CA PHE A 87 2.37 -1.37 -1.31
C PHE A 87 1.80 -2.78 -1.54
N LEU A 88 1.96 -3.69 -0.59
CA LEU A 88 1.46 -5.06 -0.70
C LEU A 88 -0.07 -5.13 -0.81
N THR A 89 -0.81 -4.39 0.02
CA THR A 89 -2.28 -4.48 0.06
C THR A 89 -2.95 -3.64 -1.04
N SER A 90 -2.62 -2.36 -1.11
CA SER A 90 -3.30 -1.41 -2.00
C SER A 90 -2.83 -1.47 -3.43
N THR A 91 -1.56 -1.83 -3.66
CA THR A 91 -0.98 -1.88 -5.02
C THR A 91 -0.95 -3.31 -5.53
N PHE A 92 -0.18 -4.19 -4.89
CA PHE A 92 -0.01 -5.55 -5.38
C PHE A 92 -1.34 -6.33 -5.32
N GLN A 93 -1.91 -6.52 -4.13
CA GLN A 93 -3.08 -7.39 -3.95
C GLN A 93 -4.34 -6.83 -4.60
N ARG A 94 -4.61 -5.53 -4.47
CA ARG A 94 -5.83 -4.91 -5.02
C ARG A 94 -5.77 -4.64 -6.52
N ARG A 95 -4.61 -4.27 -7.07
CA ARG A 95 -4.50 -3.80 -8.47
C ARG A 95 -3.76 -4.76 -9.39
N LEU A 96 -2.61 -5.26 -8.97
CA LEU A 96 -1.74 -6.07 -9.83
C LEU A 96 -2.17 -7.54 -9.85
N TRP A 97 -2.48 -8.11 -8.69
CA TRP A 97 -2.82 -9.52 -8.56
C TRP A 97 -4.04 -9.95 -9.39
N PRO A 98 -5.16 -9.20 -9.42
CA PRO A 98 -6.30 -9.54 -10.28
C PRO A 98 -5.94 -9.50 -11.77
N ARG A 99 -5.04 -8.59 -12.18
CA ARG A 99 -4.59 -8.48 -13.57
C ARG A 99 -3.71 -9.66 -13.97
N ILE A 100 -2.77 -10.05 -13.10
CA ILE A 100 -1.94 -11.25 -13.30
C ILE A 100 -2.83 -12.48 -13.43
N LYS A 101 -3.80 -12.65 -12.52
CA LYS A 101 -4.76 -13.76 -12.60
C LYS A 101 -5.54 -13.76 -13.92
N ARG A 102 -5.98 -12.60 -14.39
CA ARG A 102 -6.70 -12.48 -15.67
C ARG A 102 -5.83 -12.82 -16.88
N VAL A 103 -4.56 -12.40 -16.87
CA VAL A 103 -3.60 -12.75 -17.92
C VAL A 103 -3.36 -14.25 -17.92
N ASN A 104 -3.09 -14.84 -16.76
CA ASN A 104 -2.90 -16.29 -16.64
C ASN A 104 -4.16 -17.03 -17.11
N GLN A 105 -5.35 -16.68 -16.62
CA GLN A 105 -6.59 -17.33 -17.04
C GLN A 105 -6.82 -17.33 -18.57
N ARG A 106 -6.34 -16.30 -19.28
CA ARG A 106 -6.50 -16.19 -20.74
C ARG A 106 -5.37 -16.87 -21.53
N HIS A 107 -4.19 -16.97 -20.95
CA HIS A 107 -2.95 -17.34 -21.66
C HIS A 107 -2.16 -18.45 -20.95
N GLU A 108 -2.78 -19.17 -20.02
CA GLU A 108 -2.12 -20.27 -19.32
C GLU A 108 -1.76 -21.37 -20.31
N MET A 109 -0.59 -21.96 -20.11
CA MET A 109 -0.15 -23.11 -20.88
C MET A 109 -1.06 -24.30 -20.56
N ASN A 110 -1.68 -24.89 -21.59
CA ASN A 110 -2.53 -26.06 -21.42
C ASN A 110 -1.66 -27.30 -21.19
N THR A 111 -1.40 -27.63 -19.92
CA THR A 111 -0.57 -28.78 -19.53
C THR A 111 -1.22 -30.13 -19.86
N ASP A 112 -2.54 -30.17 -20.06
CA ASP A 112 -3.26 -31.41 -20.40
C ASP A 112 -3.10 -31.77 -21.88
N ALA A 113 -2.71 -30.81 -22.72
CA ALA A 113 -2.50 -31.04 -24.14
C ALA A 113 -1.22 -31.83 -24.45
N SER A 114 -0.17 -31.72 -23.62
CA SER A 114 1.09 -32.45 -23.79
C SER A 114 1.94 -32.46 -22.53
N LEU A 115 2.57 -33.60 -22.24
CA LEU A 115 3.54 -33.73 -21.13
C LEU A 115 4.80 -32.86 -21.31
N LEU A 116 5.17 -32.51 -22.56
CA LEU A 116 6.32 -31.64 -22.83
C LEU A 116 6.15 -30.24 -22.18
N PHE A 117 4.91 -29.77 -22.09
CA PHE A 117 4.58 -28.49 -21.49
C PHE A 117 4.84 -28.42 -19.98
N LEU A 118 4.94 -29.55 -19.28
CA LEU A 118 5.34 -29.57 -17.88
C LEU A 118 6.80 -29.12 -17.71
N ALA A 119 7.70 -29.63 -18.57
CA ALA A 119 9.10 -29.23 -18.57
C ALA A 119 9.27 -27.77 -19.01
N GLU A 120 8.54 -27.34 -20.04
CA GLU A 120 8.55 -25.96 -20.53
C GLU A 120 8.12 -24.97 -19.44
N ARG A 121 7.07 -25.28 -18.68
CA ARG A 121 6.59 -24.44 -17.57
C ARG A 121 7.68 -24.21 -16.53
N ASP A 122 8.41 -25.24 -16.15
CA ASP A 122 9.51 -25.15 -15.19
C ASP A 122 10.68 -24.31 -15.73
N HIS A 123 10.96 -24.41 -17.02
CA HIS A 123 11.95 -23.55 -17.69
C HIS A 123 11.53 -22.08 -17.65
N TYR A 124 10.29 -21.75 -18.03
CA TYR A 124 9.80 -20.38 -18.01
C TYR A 124 9.75 -19.78 -16.59
N ALA A 125 9.45 -20.59 -15.57
CA ALA A 125 9.42 -20.13 -14.19
C ALA A 125 10.79 -19.65 -13.66
N ARG A 126 11.88 -20.13 -14.26
CA ARG A 126 13.27 -19.83 -13.88
C ARG A 126 13.91 -18.72 -14.71
N LEU A 127 13.22 -18.18 -15.71
CA LEU A 127 13.76 -17.11 -16.52
C LEU A 127 14.03 -15.85 -15.68
N PRO A 128 15.15 -15.15 -15.94
CA PRO A 128 15.56 -13.96 -15.19
C PRO A 128 14.61 -12.78 -15.36
#